data_AF-A0A956KSR5-F1
#
_entry.id   AF-A0A956KSR5-F1
#
_cell.length_a   1.000
_cell.length_b   1.000
_cell.length_c   1.000
_cell.angle_alpha   90.00
_cell.angle_beta   90.00
_cell.angle_gamma   90.00
#
_symmetry.space_group_name_H-M   'P 1'
#
loop_
_entity.id
_entity.type
_entity.pdbx_description
1 polymer ?
#
loop_
_entity_poly.entity_id
_entity_poly.type
_entity_poly.pdbx_seq_one_letter_code
_entity_poly.pdbx_strand_id
1 'polypeptide(L)'
;MDGHEQGDQERVEAKTEAGAGKRRKPARGQEGIAILLVLVAIAILFPFTATFNYKARVDWQSAVNHGDEVKARAVQRGAMQLSVLMFELQRMVFNQKQFRDFAGAMDITMMAPYLMSVFGTQDGAEGLGSLVGLDTSSLNELALDDGGSFEVRLEAESGKINVNCLATEGDDKNKPQARTYETLEALLMPKLYDPLFDEEKSDGNRYPRVEVLRAMVDYIDPDTGKFSTYRLSNSSQDERYRYQELADPYQARDSRLDSIQELHLVEGIDDDWMAAFGSELTVYGGCKVNLNFASAEQIALVLRHAVAG
;
A
#
# COMPACT_ATOMS: atom_id res chain seq x y z
N MET A 1 -57.91 -72.96 -2.71
CA MET A 1 -57.62 -72.56 -4.10
C MET A 1 -56.11 -72.55 -4.26
N ASP A 2 -55.45 -73.69 -4.04
CA ASP A 2 -55.45 -74.93 -4.85
C ASP A 2 -54.69 -74.74 -6.15
N GLY A 3 -53.65 -75.57 -6.33
CA GLY A 3 -53.17 -75.90 -7.67
C GLY A 3 -51.71 -76.33 -7.75
N HIS A 4 -51.45 -77.60 -7.41
CA HIS A 4 -50.49 -78.54 -8.03
C HIS A 4 -49.00 -78.14 -8.14
N GLU A 5 -48.02 -78.78 -7.48
CA GLU A 5 -47.72 -80.21 -7.23
C GLU A 5 -47.32 -81.02 -8.48
N GLN A 6 -46.19 -81.75 -8.33
CA GLN A 6 -45.57 -82.83 -9.12
C GLN A 6 -44.51 -82.42 -10.16
N GLY A 7 -43.33 -83.03 -10.22
CA GLY A 7 -42.74 -84.18 -9.50
C GLY A 7 -41.21 -84.14 -9.71
N ASP A 8 -40.36 -84.63 -8.83
CA ASP A 8 -40.19 -85.96 -8.24
C ASP A 8 -39.03 -86.72 -8.93
N GLN A 9 -38.31 -87.51 -8.12
CA GLN A 9 -37.24 -88.47 -8.42
C GLN A 9 -35.80 -87.94 -8.63
N GLU A 10 -34.73 -88.62 -8.21
CA GLU A 10 -34.48 -89.64 -7.19
C GLU A 10 -32.95 -89.79 -7.08
N ARG A 11 -32.48 -90.03 -5.86
CA ARG A 11 -31.18 -90.57 -5.40
C ARG A 11 -30.35 -91.38 -6.41
N VAL A 12 -29.02 -91.15 -6.42
CA VAL A 12 -28.02 -92.24 -6.46
C VAL A 12 -26.80 -91.88 -5.60
N GLU A 13 -26.54 -92.72 -4.60
CA GLU A 13 -25.31 -92.77 -3.80
C GLU A 13 -24.12 -93.30 -4.62
N ALA A 14 -22.88 -92.85 -4.35
CA ALA A 14 -21.74 -93.77 -4.19
C ALA A 14 -20.41 -93.08 -3.80
N LYS A 15 -19.86 -93.62 -2.69
CA LYS A 15 -18.46 -94.01 -2.45
C LYS A 15 -17.36 -92.94 -2.32
N THR A 16 -16.95 -92.82 -1.06
CA THR A 16 -15.60 -92.68 -0.54
C THR A 16 -14.52 -93.36 -1.38
N GLU A 17 -13.46 -92.60 -1.72
CA GLU A 17 -12.09 -93.11 -1.75
C GLU A 17 -11.16 -92.12 -1.05
N ALA A 18 -10.46 -92.64 -0.03
CA ALA A 18 -9.44 -91.96 0.72
C ALA A 18 -8.15 -91.85 -0.12
N GLY A 19 -7.78 -90.62 -0.51
CA GLY A 19 -6.51 -90.29 -1.12
C GLY A 19 -5.51 -89.83 -0.06
N ALA A 20 -4.46 -90.62 0.13
CA ALA A 20 -3.39 -90.48 1.10
C ALA A 20 -2.72 -89.08 1.17
N GLY A 21 -2.38 -88.68 2.38
CA GLY A 21 -1.76 -87.40 2.69
C GLY A 21 -0.41 -87.17 2.00
N LYS A 22 -0.28 -85.98 1.41
CA LYS A 22 1.01 -85.28 1.31
C LYS A 22 0.96 -84.12 2.28
N ARG A 23 1.61 -84.30 3.45
CA ARG A 23 1.97 -83.19 4.35
C ARG A 23 2.79 -82.18 3.54
N ARG A 24 2.14 -81.11 3.06
CA ARG A 24 2.85 -79.94 2.51
C ARG A 24 3.59 -79.30 3.67
N LYS A 25 4.92 -79.35 3.62
CA LYS A 25 5.78 -78.61 4.54
C LYS A 25 5.37 -77.13 4.50
N PRO A 26 5.33 -76.40 5.63
CA PRO A 26 5.09 -74.96 5.61
C PRO A 26 6.18 -74.32 4.74
N ALA A 27 5.78 -73.53 3.75
CA ALA A 27 6.68 -72.86 2.82
C ALA A 27 7.41 -71.70 3.53
N ARG A 28 8.40 -72.06 4.36
CA ARG A 28 9.16 -71.17 5.25
C ARG A 28 10.15 -70.23 4.53
N GLY A 29 9.93 -69.92 3.25
CA GLY A 29 10.84 -69.14 2.40
C GLY A 29 10.19 -68.07 1.51
N GLN A 30 8.85 -67.98 1.46
CA GLN A 30 8.15 -66.93 0.69
C GLN A 30 7.86 -65.66 1.52
N GLU A 31 7.95 -65.74 2.85
CA GLU A 31 7.68 -64.62 3.75
C GLU A 31 8.74 -63.50 3.62
N GLY A 32 10.01 -63.83 3.35
CA GLY A 32 11.08 -62.82 3.22
C GLY A 32 11.02 -61.99 1.92
N ILE A 33 10.61 -62.59 0.81
CA ILE A 33 10.49 -61.90 -0.49
C ILE A 33 9.26 -60.97 -0.47
N ALA A 34 8.17 -61.39 0.15
CA ALA A 34 6.97 -60.56 0.31
C ALA A 34 7.28 -59.28 1.11
N ILE A 35 8.06 -59.39 2.19
CA ILE A 35 8.47 -58.23 3.01
C ILE A 35 9.37 -57.27 2.22
N LEU A 36 10.31 -57.78 1.41
CA LEU A 36 11.16 -56.93 0.57
C LEU A 36 10.36 -56.16 -0.49
N LEU A 37 9.39 -56.81 -1.13
CA LEU A 37 8.54 -56.16 -2.14
C LEU A 37 7.69 -55.05 -1.52
N VAL A 38 7.15 -55.29 -0.31
CA VAL A 38 6.40 -54.28 0.44
C VAL A 38 7.29 -53.11 0.86
N LEU A 39 8.52 -53.37 1.32
CA LEU A 39 9.46 -52.31 1.69
C LEU A 39 9.84 -51.42 0.50
N VAL A 40 10.08 -52.02 -0.67
CA VAL A 40 10.36 -51.25 -1.90
C VAL A 40 9.13 -50.44 -2.32
N ALA A 41 7.92 -51.01 -2.23
CA ALA A 41 6.69 -50.28 -2.53
C ALA A 41 6.47 -49.10 -1.58
N ILE A 42 6.70 -49.27 -0.26
CA ILE A 42 6.60 -48.20 0.73
C ILE A 42 7.69 -47.14 0.50
N ALA A 43 8.92 -47.54 0.20
CA ALA A 43 10.02 -46.62 -0.08
C ALA A 43 9.74 -45.72 -1.29
N ILE A 44 9.00 -46.20 -2.29
CA ILE A 44 8.57 -45.42 -3.45
C ILE A 44 7.33 -44.55 -3.13
N LEU A 45 6.37 -45.07 -2.38
CA LEU A 45 5.13 -44.35 -2.03
C LEU A 45 5.37 -43.21 -1.03
N PHE A 46 6.26 -43.40 -0.06
CA PHE A 46 6.52 -42.42 0.99
C PHE A 46 6.88 -41.02 0.47
N PRO A 47 7.87 -40.83 -0.44
CA PRO A 47 8.20 -39.50 -0.97
C PRO A 47 7.04 -38.90 -1.78
N PHE A 48 6.24 -39.72 -2.47
CA PHE A 48 5.06 -39.24 -3.20
C PHE A 48 3.98 -38.71 -2.25
N THR A 49 3.67 -39.45 -1.19
CA THR A 49 2.72 -39.00 -0.16
C THR A 49 3.24 -37.76 0.57
N ALA A 50 4.52 -37.70 0.90
CA ALA A 50 5.13 -36.54 1.55
C ALA A 50 5.06 -35.28 0.68
N THR A 51 5.41 -35.40 -0.61
CA THR A 51 5.34 -34.26 -1.56
C THR A 51 3.91 -33.83 -1.84
N PHE A 52 2.97 -34.76 -1.96
CA PHE A 52 1.54 -34.44 -2.10
C PHE A 52 1.01 -33.72 -0.86
N ASN A 53 1.35 -34.19 0.35
CA ASN A 53 0.92 -33.55 1.59
C ASN A 53 1.48 -32.12 1.71
N TYR A 54 2.75 -31.92 1.36
CA TYR A 54 3.37 -30.60 1.35
C TYR A 54 2.68 -29.67 0.35
N LYS A 55 2.49 -30.11 -0.90
CA LYS A 55 1.81 -29.31 -1.93
C LYS A 55 0.39 -28.96 -1.52
N ALA A 56 -0.40 -29.93 -1.05
CA ALA A 56 -1.76 -29.70 -0.60
C ALA A 56 -1.85 -28.67 0.54
N ARG A 57 -0.88 -28.67 1.47
CA ARG A 57 -0.81 -27.66 2.54
C ARG A 57 -0.50 -26.27 1.99
N VAL A 58 0.48 -26.17 1.09
CA VAL A 58 0.84 -24.89 0.45
C VAL A 58 -0.32 -24.34 -0.38
N ASP A 59 -0.97 -25.18 -1.17
CA ASP A 59 -2.11 -24.78 -2.00
C ASP A 59 -3.29 -24.34 -1.14
N TRP A 60 -3.57 -25.06 -0.05
CA TRP A 60 -4.61 -24.67 0.91
C TRP A 60 -4.29 -23.31 1.55
N GLN A 61 -3.05 -23.09 1.99
CA GLN A 61 -2.64 -21.82 2.58
C GLN A 61 -2.69 -20.67 1.56
N SER A 62 -2.29 -20.91 0.31
CA SER A 62 -2.39 -19.93 -0.76
C SER A 62 -3.85 -19.57 -1.07
N ALA A 63 -4.76 -20.55 -1.05
CA ALA A 63 -6.19 -20.33 -1.28
C ALA A 63 -6.81 -19.50 -0.14
N VAL A 64 -6.43 -19.76 1.11
CA VAL A 64 -6.84 -18.97 2.27
C VAL A 64 -6.33 -17.53 2.15
N ASN A 65 -5.02 -17.34 1.92
CA ASN A 65 -4.43 -16.02 1.75
C ASN A 65 -5.08 -15.22 0.62
N HIS A 66 -5.43 -15.88 -0.50
CA HIS A 66 -6.13 -15.21 -1.60
C HIS A 66 -7.55 -14.78 -1.21
N GLY A 67 -8.27 -15.63 -0.46
CA GLY A 67 -9.58 -15.27 0.09
C GLY A 67 -9.50 -14.06 1.02
N ASP A 68 -8.50 -14.03 1.91
CA ASP A 68 -8.27 -12.93 2.84
C ASP A 68 -7.89 -11.63 2.11
N GLU A 69 -7.10 -11.72 1.04
CA GLU A 69 -6.77 -10.57 0.19
C GLU A 69 -8.01 -9.96 -0.47
N VAL A 70 -8.95 -10.78 -0.95
CA VAL A 70 -10.21 -10.30 -1.53
C VAL A 70 -11.08 -9.63 -0.46
N LYS A 71 -11.18 -10.23 0.74
CA LYS A 71 -11.90 -9.61 1.87
C LYS A 71 -11.29 -8.25 2.24
N ALA A 72 -9.97 -8.18 2.39
CA ALA A 72 -9.25 -6.94 2.70
C ALA A 72 -9.49 -5.85 1.65
N ARG A 73 -9.46 -6.21 0.36
CA ARG A 73 -9.74 -5.28 -0.75
C ARG A 73 -11.19 -4.78 -0.73
N ALA A 74 -12.15 -5.62 -0.35
CA ALA A 74 -13.55 -5.20 -0.20
C ALA A 74 -13.71 -4.21 0.98
N VAL A 75 -13.07 -4.49 2.12
CA VAL A 75 -13.04 -3.60 3.28
C VAL A 75 -12.41 -2.24 2.92
N GLN A 76 -11.26 -2.25 2.23
CA GLN A 76 -10.60 -1.03 1.77
C GLN A 76 -11.52 -0.19 0.87
N ARG A 77 -12.23 -0.82 -0.08
CA ARG A 77 -13.17 -0.10 -0.96
C ARG A 77 -14.33 0.50 -0.18
N GLY A 78 -14.88 -0.23 0.80
CA GLY A 78 -15.93 0.28 1.69
C GLY A 78 -15.46 1.48 2.51
N ALA A 79 -14.29 1.36 3.15
CA ALA A 79 -13.67 2.45 3.91
C ALA A 79 -13.40 3.68 3.04
N MET A 80 -12.93 3.49 1.80
CA MET A 80 -12.72 4.58 0.85
C MET A 80 -14.02 5.28 0.47
N GLN A 81 -15.09 4.54 0.18
CA GLN A 81 -16.40 5.14 -0.12
C GLN A 81 -16.97 5.93 1.07
N LEU A 82 -16.84 5.40 2.28
CA LEU A 82 -17.23 6.10 3.52
C LEU A 82 -16.38 7.37 3.74
N SER A 83 -15.10 7.35 3.40
CA SER A 83 -14.25 8.55 3.48
C SER A 83 -14.71 9.65 2.49
N VAL A 84 -15.19 9.27 1.30
CA VAL A 84 -15.77 10.22 0.34
C VAL A 84 -17.06 10.82 0.89
N LEU A 85 -17.92 10.00 1.51
CA LEU A 85 -19.13 10.48 2.18
C LEU A 85 -18.80 11.48 3.32
N MET A 86 -17.69 11.29 4.04
CA MET A 86 -17.26 12.26 5.06
C MET A 86 -16.97 13.64 4.49
N PHE A 87 -16.40 13.73 3.28
CA PHE A 87 -16.21 15.03 2.62
C PHE A 87 -17.54 15.68 2.21
N GLU A 88 -18.56 14.89 1.86
CA GLU A 88 -19.91 15.42 1.63
C GLU A 88 -20.54 15.92 2.93
N LEU A 89 -20.35 15.20 4.03
CA LEU A 89 -20.80 15.62 5.36
C LEU A 89 -20.11 16.92 5.80
N GLN A 90 -18.82 17.08 5.53
CA GLN A 90 -18.11 18.34 5.72
C GLN A 90 -18.78 19.49 4.95
N ARG A 91 -19.13 19.27 3.69
CA ARG A 91 -19.79 20.28 2.85
C ARG A 91 -21.19 20.64 3.35
N MET A 92 -21.97 19.66 3.82
CA MET A 92 -23.35 19.87 4.26
C MET A 92 -23.44 20.50 5.66
N VAL A 93 -22.59 20.06 6.59
CA VAL A 93 -22.68 20.43 8.01
C VAL A 93 -21.58 21.42 8.40
N PHE A 94 -20.31 21.05 8.24
CA PHE A 94 -19.18 21.83 8.75
C PHE A 94 -18.96 23.16 8.02
N ASN A 95 -19.24 23.19 6.72
CA ASN A 95 -19.16 24.43 5.92
C ASN A 95 -20.38 25.34 6.08
N GLN A 96 -21.42 24.91 6.81
CA GLN A 96 -22.57 25.75 7.07
C GLN A 96 -22.17 26.88 8.04
N LYS A 97 -22.49 28.13 7.69
CA LYS A 97 -22.12 29.31 8.49
C LYS A 97 -22.57 29.18 9.95
N GLN A 98 -23.79 28.67 10.18
CA GLN A 98 -24.33 28.47 11.52
C GLN A 98 -23.49 27.50 12.37
N PHE A 99 -23.03 26.39 11.77
CA PHE A 99 -22.19 25.42 12.47
C PHE A 99 -20.81 26.01 12.76
N ARG A 100 -20.21 26.69 11.77
CA ARG A 100 -18.91 27.34 11.93
C ARG A 100 -18.92 28.46 12.98
N ASP A 101 -20.02 29.20 13.07
CA ASP A 101 -20.19 30.26 14.08
C ASP A 101 -20.37 29.66 15.50
N PHE A 102 -20.89 28.44 15.62
CA PHE A 102 -21.09 27.74 16.89
C PHE A 102 -19.86 26.96 17.35
N ALA A 103 -19.25 26.17 16.47
CA ALA A 103 -18.19 25.22 16.80
C ALA A 103 -16.79 25.65 16.32
N GLY A 104 -16.68 26.81 15.67
CA GLY A 104 -15.45 27.28 15.06
C GLY A 104 -15.16 26.58 13.72
N ALA A 105 -13.97 26.84 13.16
CA ALA A 105 -13.49 26.19 11.96
C ALA A 105 -12.95 24.78 12.29
N MET A 106 -13.84 23.86 12.66
CA MET A 106 -13.48 22.44 12.76
C MET A 106 -13.37 21.84 11.37
N ASP A 107 -12.30 21.08 11.14
CA ASP A 107 -12.10 20.34 9.89
C ASP A 107 -12.39 18.85 10.08
N ILE A 108 -12.94 18.22 9.03
CA ILE A 108 -13.31 16.80 9.06
C ILE A 108 -12.08 15.91 9.24
N THR A 109 -10.89 16.33 8.80
CA THR A 109 -9.64 15.57 8.93
C THR A 109 -9.35 15.18 10.38
N MET A 110 -9.68 16.05 11.34
CA MET A 110 -9.48 15.79 12.77
C MET A 110 -10.52 14.83 13.36
N MET A 111 -11.74 14.84 12.84
CA MET A 111 -12.86 14.04 13.39
C MET A 111 -13.09 12.73 12.65
N ALA A 112 -12.68 12.65 11.39
CA ALA A 112 -12.97 11.53 10.52
C ALA A 112 -12.41 10.19 11.04
N PRO A 113 -11.18 10.09 11.57
CA PRO A 113 -10.71 8.83 12.16
C PRO A 113 -11.65 8.34 13.27
N TYR A 114 -12.14 9.26 14.10
CA TYR A 114 -13.04 8.96 15.20
C TYR A 114 -14.43 8.55 14.70
N LEU A 115 -15.02 9.30 13.77
CA LEU A 115 -16.32 8.97 13.18
C LEU A 115 -16.30 7.65 12.40
N MET A 116 -15.17 7.36 11.74
CA MET A 116 -14.98 6.14 10.95
C MET A 116 -14.71 4.92 11.83
N SER A 117 -14.17 5.11 13.05
CA SER A 117 -13.82 4.01 13.96
C SER A 117 -14.99 3.08 14.29
N VAL A 118 -16.22 3.60 14.27
CA VAL A 118 -17.48 2.85 14.48
C VAL A 118 -17.65 1.71 13.49
N PHE A 119 -17.24 1.95 12.24
CA PHE A 119 -17.36 0.96 11.17
C PHE A 119 -16.12 0.06 11.10
N GLY A 120 -14.99 0.53 11.63
CA GLY A 120 -13.70 -0.16 11.55
C GLY A 120 -13.52 -1.26 12.59
N THR A 121 -14.00 -1.05 13.82
CA THR A 121 -13.82 -1.97 14.95
C THR A 121 -14.99 -1.90 15.93
N GLN A 122 -15.27 -3.01 16.64
CA GLN A 122 -16.25 -3.03 17.73
C GLN A 122 -15.86 -2.07 18.86
N ASP A 123 -14.59 -2.05 19.25
CA ASP A 123 -14.08 -1.13 20.27
C ASP A 123 -14.32 0.34 19.91
N GLY A 124 -14.15 0.71 18.64
CA GLY A 124 -14.45 2.06 18.14
C GLY A 124 -15.94 2.41 18.21
N ALA A 125 -16.82 1.45 17.91
CA ALA A 125 -18.27 1.62 18.01
C ALA A 125 -18.72 1.82 19.46
N GLU A 126 -18.20 1.01 20.38
CA GLU A 126 -18.47 1.15 21.82
C GLU A 126 -17.92 2.47 22.37
N GLY A 127 -16.71 2.84 21.98
CA GLY A 127 -16.06 4.09 22.35
C GLY A 127 -16.91 5.31 21.99
N LEU A 128 -17.38 5.40 20.74
CA LEU A 128 -18.24 6.51 20.31
C LEU A 128 -19.60 6.49 21.01
N GLY A 129 -20.26 5.33 21.07
CA GLY A 129 -21.59 5.25 21.67
C GLY A 129 -21.60 5.64 23.15
N SER A 130 -20.52 5.31 23.88
CA SER A 130 -20.33 5.75 25.27
C SER A 130 -20.19 7.27 25.41
N LEU A 131 -19.52 7.94 24.44
CA LEU A 131 -19.32 9.38 24.47
C LEU A 131 -20.61 10.16 24.12
N VAL A 132 -21.39 9.65 23.17
CA VAL A 132 -22.62 10.31 22.68
C VAL A 132 -23.85 9.90 23.50
N GLY A 133 -23.74 8.88 24.36
CA GLY A 133 -24.85 8.36 25.15
C GLY A 133 -25.89 7.59 24.33
N LEU A 134 -25.46 6.97 23.23
CA LEU A 134 -26.31 6.17 22.34
C LEU A 134 -26.22 4.69 22.71
N ASP A 135 -27.30 3.95 22.47
CA ASP A 135 -27.30 2.49 22.61
C ASP A 135 -26.39 1.86 21.53
N THR A 136 -25.26 1.32 21.98
CA THR A 136 -24.19 0.75 21.15
C THR A 136 -24.58 -0.57 20.48
N SER A 137 -25.66 -1.23 20.94
CA SER A 137 -26.10 -2.51 20.38
C SER A 137 -26.36 -2.41 18.87
N SER A 138 -26.98 -1.32 18.43
CA SER A 138 -27.23 -1.05 17.01
C SER A 138 -25.97 -0.68 16.23
N LEU A 139 -24.95 -0.10 16.86
CA LEU A 139 -23.71 0.30 16.19
C LEU A 139 -22.72 -0.86 16.04
N ASN A 140 -22.74 -1.81 16.97
CA ASN A 140 -21.93 -3.02 16.91
C ASN A 140 -22.29 -3.89 15.70
N GLU A 141 -23.54 -3.84 15.20
CA GLU A 141 -23.95 -4.50 13.96
C GLU A 141 -23.37 -3.85 12.68
N LEU A 142 -22.95 -2.58 12.75
CA LEU A 142 -22.30 -1.88 11.63
C LEU A 142 -20.78 -2.06 11.62
N ALA A 143 -20.19 -2.45 12.75
CA ALA A 143 -18.77 -2.73 12.86
C ALA A 143 -18.42 -4.06 12.17
N LEU A 144 -17.19 -4.16 11.66
CA LEU A 144 -16.69 -5.43 11.13
C LEU A 144 -16.45 -6.44 12.27
N ASP A 145 -17.05 -7.63 12.14
CA ASP A 145 -17.00 -8.72 13.14
C ASP A 145 -16.13 -9.91 12.68
N ASP A 146 -16.01 -10.13 11.35
CA ASP A 146 -15.39 -11.35 10.76
C ASP A 146 -13.87 -11.21 10.50
N GLY A 147 -13.10 -10.80 11.51
CA GLY A 147 -11.63 -10.83 11.50
C GLY A 147 -10.94 -9.76 10.62
N GLY A 148 -11.68 -8.76 10.15
CA GLY A 148 -11.16 -7.61 9.41
C GLY A 148 -11.41 -6.32 10.18
N SER A 149 -10.49 -5.36 10.08
CA SER A 149 -10.68 -4.00 10.59
C SER A 149 -10.11 -3.00 9.59
N PHE A 150 -10.47 -1.73 9.75
CA PHE A 150 -9.80 -0.65 9.03
C PHE A 150 -9.66 0.58 9.91
N GLU A 151 -8.61 1.35 9.64
CA GLU A 151 -8.39 2.69 10.18
C GLU A 151 -8.30 3.65 8.98
N VAL A 152 -8.92 4.82 9.10
CA VAL A 152 -8.82 5.86 8.07
C VAL A 152 -8.17 7.08 8.68
N ARG A 153 -7.13 7.58 8.01
CA ARG A 153 -6.50 8.85 8.29
C ARG A 153 -6.73 9.78 7.10
N LEU A 154 -7.16 10.99 7.40
CA LEU A 154 -7.41 12.01 6.38
C LEU A 154 -6.42 13.14 6.62
N GLU A 155 -5.68 13.49 5.57
CA GLU A 155 -4.74 14.60 5.56
C GLU A 155 -5.16 15.59 4.48
N ALA A 156 -4.96 16.87 4.76
CA ALA A 156 -5.24 17.92 3.80
C ALA A 156 -4.00 18.20 2.94
N GLU A 157 -4.01 17.69 1.70
CA GLU A 157 -2.96 17.97 0.70
C GLU A 157 -2.76 19.48 0.45
N SER A 158 -3.78 20.31 0.69
CA SER A 158 -3.67 21.77 0.53
C SER A 158 -2.70 22.46 1.51
N GLY A 159 -2.29 21.77 2.59
CA GLY A 159 -1.25 22.25 3.50
C GLY A 159 0.18 21.99 3.00
N LYS A 160 0.35 21.08 2.03
CA LYS A 160 1.65 20.68 1.49
C LYS A 160 2.09 21.60 0.35
N ILE A 161 3.39 21.64 0.07
CA ILE A 161 3.97 22.41 -1.04
C ILE A 161 3.73 21.65 -2.35
N ASN A 162 2.98 22.25 -3.27
CA ASN A 162 2.78 21.63 -4.59
C ASN A 162 4.01 21.85 -5.49
N VAL A 163 4.75 20.77 -5.79
CA VAL A 163 5.96 20.81 -6.62
C VAL A 163 5.67 21.06 -8.11
N ASN A 164 4.47 20.71 -8.59
CA ASN A 164 4.06 21.00 -9.98
C ASN A 164 3.94 22.50 -10.26
N CYS A 165 3.98 23.33 -9.23
CA CYS A 165 4.03 24.78 -9.37
C CYS A 165 5.39 25.30 -9.83
N LEU A 166 6.45 24.47 -9.79
CA LEU A 166 7.73 24.77 -10.42
C LEU A 166 7.62 24.87 -11.95
N ALA A 167 6.70 24.14 -12.59
CA ALA A 167 6.43 24.28 -14.02
C ALA A 167 5.51 25.44 -14.39
N THR A 168 5.01 26.20 -13.42
CA THR A 168 4.04 27.27 -13.70
C THR A 168 4.74 28.63 -13.70
N GLU A 169 5.25 29.00 -14.88
CA GLU A 169 5.62 30.37 -15.19
C GLU A 169 4.33 31.22 -15.15
N GLY A 170 4.28 32.20 -14.25
CA GLY A 170 3.15 33.12 -14.14
C GLY A 170 3.51 34.51 -14.67
N ASP A 171 2.53 35.42 -14.70
CA ASP A 171 2.74 36.80 -15.14
C ASP A 171 3.69 37.59 -14.21
N ASP A 172 4.15 38.77 -14.66
CA ASP A 172 5.07 39.66 -13.93
C ASP A 172 4.68 39.94 -12.46
N LYS A 173 3.38 39.89 -12.14
CA LYS A 173 2.85 40.17 -10.79
C LYS A 173 2.71 38.93 -9.91
N ASN A 174 2.76 37.73 -10.50
CA ASN A 174 2.47 36.49 -9.81
C ASN A 174 3.28 35.37 -10.46
N LYS A 175 4.44 35.04 -9.88
CA LYS A 175 5.31 33.94 -10.33
C LYS A 175 5.21 32.74 -9.36
N PRO A 176 4.33 31.76 -9.62
CA PRO A 176 4.23 30.55 -8.80
C PRO A 176 5.55 29.79 -8.69
N GLN A 177 6.24 29.59 -9.81
CA GLN A 177 7.55 28.92 -9.85
C GLN A 177 8.55 29.54 -8.85
N ALA A 178 8.75 30.87 -8.91
CA ALA A 178 9.67 31.57 -8.00
C ALA A 178 9.29 31.40 -6.53
N ARG A 179 8.00 31.54 -6.18
CA ARG A 179 7.55 31.34 -4.79
C ARG A 179 7.73 29.91 -4.32
N THR A 180 7.41 28.93 -5.17
CA THR A 180 7.57 27.52 -4.82
C THR A 180 9.05 27.20 -4.64
N TYR A 181 9.93 27.72 -5.50
CA TYR A 181 11.37 27.62 -5.35
C TYR A 181 11.85 28.20 -4.00
N GLU A 182 11.47 29.44 -3.67
CA GLU A 182 11.87 30.08 -2.40
C GLU A 182 11.33 29.33 -1.17
N THR A 183 10.12 28.76 -1.28
CA THR A 183 9.50 27.98 -0.19
C THR A 183 10.26 26.66 0.02
N LEU A 184 10.64 25.98 -1.07
CA LEU A 184 11.47 24.78 -1.00
C LEU A 184 12.86 25.12 -0.47
N GLU A 185 13.46 26.21 -0.93
CA GLU A 185 14.74 26.69 -0.42
C GLU A 185 14.70 26.89 1.10
N ALA A 186 13.67 27.58 1.60
CA ALA A 186 13.45 27.75 3.04
C ALA A 186 13.33 26.42 3.80
N LEU A 187 12.68 25.41 3.21
CA LEU A 187 12.53 24.07 3.79
C LEU A 187 13.89 23.35 3.92
N LEU A 188 14.78 23.51 2.93
CA LEU A 188 16.08 22.84 2.90
C LEU A 188 17.18 23.56 3.69
N MET A 189 16.98 24.84 4.04
CA MET A 189 17.98 25.69 4.72
C MET A 189 18.43 25.25 6.13
N PRO A 190 17.62 24.57 6.97
CA PRO A 190 18.08 24.18 8.30
C PRO A 190 19.39 23.39 8.26
N LYS A 191 20.33 23.77 9.13
CA LYS A 191 21.64 23.11 9.25
C LYS A 191 21.56 21.62 9.60
N LEU A 192 20.44 21.20 10.20
CA LEU A 192 20.17 19.79 10.47
C LEU A 192 20.27 18.94 9.19
N TYR A 193 19.94 19.52 8.03
CA TYR A 193 19.96 18.86 6.74
C TYR A 193 21.27 19.07 5.97
N ASP A 194 22.28 19.78 6.50
CA ASP A 194 23.59 19.96 5.85
C ASP A 194 24.18 18.61 5.36
N PRO A 195 24.17 17.51 6.14
CA PRO A 195 24.73 16.23 5.71
C PRO A 195 24.12 15.68 4.41
N LEU A 196 22.82 15.92 4.15
CA LEU A 196 22.14 15.42 2.95
C LEU A 196 22.68 16.02 1.64
N PHE A 197 23.37 17.17 1.73
CA PHE A 197 23.86 17.92 0.56
C PHE A 197 25.39 18.10 0.56
N ASP A 198 26.02 17.96 1.73
CA ASP A 198 27.44 18.19 1.90
C ASP A 198 28.29 16.92 1.76
N GLU A 199 27.69 15.75 1.96
CA GLU A 199 28.36 14.46 1.86
C GLU A 199 28.34 13.91 0.42
N GLU A 200 29.31 13.05 0.13
CA GLU A 200 29.37 12.30 -1.12
C GLU A 200 28.35 11.16 -1.07
N LYS A 201 27.51 11.05 -2.09
CA LYS A 201 26.50 10.00 -2.18
C LYS A 201 27.11 8.67 -2.67
N SER A 202 26.28 7.63 -2.70
CA SER A 202 26.67 6.28 -3.13
C SER A 202 27.22 6.20 -4.56
N ASP A 203 26.90 7.19 -5.39
CA ASP A 203 27.36 7.33 -6.77
C ASP A 203 28.69 8.09 -6.91
N GLY A 204 29.30 8.49 -5.79
CA GLY A 204 30.56 9.23 -5.75
C GLY A 204 30.43 10.72 -6.07
N ASN A 205 29.20 11.23 -6.20
CA ASN A 205 28.95 12.64 -6.49
C ASN A 205 28.41 13.37 -5.26
N ARG A 206 28.59 14.70 -5.26
CA ARG A 206 28.01 15.58 -4.25
C ARG A 206 26.96 16.48 -4.90
N TYR A 207 25.82 16.60 -4.24
CA TYR A 207 24.66 17.35 -4.73
C TYR A 207 24.34 18.51 -3.79
N PRO A 208 24.89 19.71 -4.01
CA PRO A 208 24.61 20.86 -3.16
C PRO A 208 23.14 21.28 -3.32
N ARG A 209 22.55 21.83 -2.25
CA ARG A 209 21.13 22.25 -2.18
C ARG A 209 20.62 23.00 -3.41
N VAL A 210 21.40 23.98 -3.86
CA VAL A 210 21.03 24.84 -5.00
C VAL A 210 20.95 24.05 -6.30
N GLU A 211 21.82 23.06 -6.49
CA GLU A 211 21.77 22.21 -7.69
C GLU A 211 20.62 21.20 -7.60
N VAL A 212 20.32 20.66 -6.42
CA VAL A 212 19.14 19.78 -6.23
C VAL A 212 17.85 20.54 -6.53
N LEU A 213 17.69 21.75 -5.98
CA LEU A 213 16.52 22.59 -6.25
C LEU A 213 16.42 23.00 -7.72
N ARG A 214 17.55 23.31 -8.36
CA ARG A 214 17.57 23.60 -9.79
C ARG A 214 17.16 22.38 -10.61
N ALA A 215 17.72 21.21 -10.30
CA ALA A 215 17.37 19.95 -10.96
C ALA A 215 15.88 19.63 -10.80
N MET A 216 15.27 19.96 -9.65
CA MET A 216 13.81 19.82 -9.48
C MET A 216 13.00 20.73 -10.39
N VAL A 217 13.48 21.96 -10.67
CA VAL A 217 12.80 22.87 -11.59
C VAL A 217 12.90 22.33 -13.00
N ASP A 218 14.15 22.18 -13.49
CA ASP A 218 14.47 21.75 -14.86
C ASP A 218 13.96 20.33 -15.18
N TYR A 219 13.65 19.49 -14.18
CA TYR A 219 13.04 18.19 -14.42
C TYR A 219 11.54 18.29 -14.72
N ILE A 220 10.85 19.32 -14.21
CA ILE A 220 9.39 19.44 -14.20
C ILE A 220 8.89 20.49 -15.21
N ASP A 221 9.63 21.58 -15.41
CA ASP A 221 9.21 22.61 -16.36
C ASP A 221 9.40 22.18 -17.83
N PRO A 222 8.53 22.63 -18.74
CA PRO A 222 8.47 22.09 -20.10
C PRO A 222 9.47 22.72 -21.07
N ASP A 223 10.30 23.65 -20.63
CA ASP A 223 11.34 24.22 -21.48
C ASP A 223 12.63 23.40 -21.40
N THR A 224 13.70 23.94 -21.96
CA THR A 224 15.00 23.25 -22.11
C THR A 224 16.13 24.15 -21.60
N GLY A 225 15.74 25.23 -20.92
CA GLY A 225 16.55 26.35 -20.55
C GLY A 225 16.84 26.35 -19.06
N LYS A 226 18.05 25.96 -18.68
CA LYS A 226 18.51 25.82 -17.30
C LYS A 226 18.02 26.95 -16.39
N PHE A 227 17.34 26.61 -15.30
CA PHE A 227 16.77 27.57 -14.36
C PHE A 227 17.86 28.40 -13.66
N SER A 228 17.70 29.73 -13.73
CA SER A 228 18.58 30.67 -13.04
C SER A 228 18.09 30.92 -11.61
N THR A 229 18.78 30.33 -10.64
CA THR A 229 18.48 30.50 -9.20
C THR A 229 18.66 31.94 -8.68
N TYR A 230 19.40 32.79 -9.41
CA TYR A 230 19.55 34.21 -9.09
C TYR A 230 18.42 35.08 -9.66
N ARG A 231 17.97 34.80 -10.89
CA ARG A 231 16.90 35.56 -11.54
C ARG A 231 15.51 35.00 -11.25
N LEU A 232 15.45 33.78 -10.69
CA LEU A 232 14.26 32.97 -10.51
C LEU A 232 13.44 32.90 -11.80
N SER A 233 14.14 32.55 -12.89
CA SER A 233 13.60 32.45 -14.24
C SER A 233 14.48 31.56 -15.11
N ASN A 234 13.89 31.02 -16.18
CA ASN A 234 14.62 30.20 -17.14
C ASN A 234 15.61 31.01 -17.97
N SER A 235 16.67 30.33 -18.40
CA SER A 235 17.78 30.93 -19.13
C SER A 235 17.98 30.25 -20.48
N SER A 236 18.69 30.88 -21.41
CA SER A 236 18.97 30.25 -22.71
C SER A 236 20.11 29.21 -22.65
N GLN A 237 20.57 28.83 -21.46
CA GLN A 237 21.57 27.79 -21.30
C GLN A 237 20.89 26.42 -21.34
N ASP A 238 21.48 25.49 -22.09
CA ASP A 238 20.98 24.13 -22.24
C ASP A 238 20.99 23.37 -20.91
N GLU A 239 19.89 22.68 -20.61
CA GLU A 239 19.75 21.77 -19.47
C GLU A 239 20.61 20.53 -19.66
N ARG A 240 21.81 20.54 -19.07
CA ARG A 240 22.71 19.39 -19.12
C ARG A 240 22.71 18.66 -17.79
N TYR A 241 21.84 17.67 -17.71
CA TYR A 241 21.78 16.70 -16.61
C TYR A 241 22.27 15.34 -17.08
N ARG A 242 22.73 14.52 -16.12
CA ARG A 242 23.35 13.22 -16.42
C ARG A 242 22.35 12.09 -16.63
N TYR A 243 21.06 12.39 -16.79
CA TYR A 243 19.99 11.39 -16.96
C TYR A 243 20.27 10.40 -18.10
N GLN A 244 20.87 10.87 -19.20
CA GLN A 244 21.22 10.03 -20.34
C GLN A 244 22.56 9.28 -20.20
N GLU A 245 23.37 9.63 -19.20
CA GLU A 245 24.69 9.04 -18.93
C GLU A 245 24.64 7.94 -17.86
N LEU A 246 23.46 7.73 -17.25
CA LEU A 246 23.21 6.69 -16.26
C LEU A 246 23.25 5.28 -16.87
N ALA A 247 23.39 4.28 -16.01
CA ALA A 247 23.35 2.87 -16.42
C ALA A 247 21.99 2.48 -17.05
N ASP A 248 20.90 3.08 -16.56
CA ASP A 248 19.57 3.03 -17.18
C ASP A 248 19.16 4.46 -17.57
N PRO A 249 19.43 4.88 -18.82
CA PRO A 249 19.17 6.23 -19.28
C PRO A 249 17.67 6.60 -19.30
N TYR A 250 17.35 7.80 -18.86
CA TYR A 250 16.02 8.41 -19.03
C TYR A 250 16.14 9.88 -19.41
N GLN A 251 14.99 10.52 -19.65
CA GLN A 251 14.89 11.94 -19.97
C GLN A 251 14.19 12.67 -18.83
N ALA A 252 14.43 13.98 -18.75
CA ALA A 252 13.63 14.85 -17.91
C ALA A 252 12.14 14.71 -18.25
N ARG A 253 11.29 14.97 -17.27
CA ARG A 253 9.84 14.75 -17.41
C ARG A 253 9.21 15.81 -18.31
N ASP A 254 9.73 17.04 -18.27
CA ASP A 254 9.30 18.23 -19.01
C ASP A 254 7.79 18.47 -18.91
N SER A 255 7.22 18.08 -17.77
CA SER A 255 5.79 18.05 -17.51
C SER A 255 5.53 17.88 -16.02
N ARG A 256 4.28 18.14 -15.64
CA ARG A 256 3.80 17.92 -14.27
C ARG A 256 3.96 16.45 -13.89
N LEU A 257 4.35 16.24 -12.64
CA LEU A 257 4.42 14.94 -11.98
C LEU A 257 3.00 14.44 -11.68
N ASP A 258 2.78 13.15 -11.90
CA ASP A 258 1.56 12.44 -11.52
C ASP A 258 1.63 11.93 -10.07
N SER A 259 2.85 11.75 -9.56
CA SER A 259 3.16 11.21 -8.24
C SER A 259 4.40 11.87 -7.64
N ILE A 260 4.42 12.04 -6.32
CA ILE A 260 5.59 12.62 -5.63
C ILE A 260 6.81 11.69 -5.71
N GLN A 261 6.60 10.39 -5.89
CA GLN A 261 7.67 9.40 -6.02
C GLN A 261 8.50 9.61 -7.30
N GLU A 262 7.97 10.31 -8.30
CA GLU A 262 8.77 10.68 -9.49
C GLU A 262 9.95 11.60 -9.15
N LEU A 263 9.94 12.26 -8.00
CA LEU A 263 11.10 13.05 -7.53
C LEU A 263 12.36 12.20 -7.32
N HIS A 264 12.26 10.88 -7.11
CA HIS A 264 13.43 10.00 -7.06
C HIS A 264 14.21 9.94 -8.38
N LEU A 265 13.63 10.40 -9.49
CA LEU A 265 14.29 10.52 -10.80
C LEU A 265 15.00 11.86 -10.97
N VAL A 266 14.90 12.77 -10.00
CA VAL A 266 15.61 14.06 -10.06
C VAL A 266 17.03 13.87 -9.54
N GLU A 267 18.00 14.47 -10.23
CA GLU A 267 19.40 14.39 -9.85
C GLU A 267 19.64 14.94 -8.43
N GLY A 268 20.15 14.08 -7.55
CA GLY A 268 20.43 14.41 -6.14
C GLY A 268 19.29 14.15 -5.16
N ILE A 269 18.13 13.63 -5.59
CA ILE A 269 17.06 13.18 -4.69
C ILE A 269 17.16 11.66 -4.48
N ASP A 270 17.37 11.26 -3.23
CA ASP A 270 17.45 9.87 -2.79
C ASP A 270 16.40 9.56 -1.69
N ASP A 271 16.42 8.33 -1.19
CA ASP A 271 15.51 7.88 -0.13
C ASP A 271 15.66 8.70 1.15
N ASP A 272 16.87 9.15 1.50
CA ASP A 272 17.13 9.97 2.68
C ASP A 272 16.54 11.38 2.53
N TRP A 273 16.68 11.99 1.35
CA TRP A 273 16.04 13.26 1.02
C TRP A 273 14.51 13.13 1.06
N MET A 274 13.96 12.07 0.44
CA MET A 274 12.52 11.83 0.40
C MET A 274 11.95 11.51 1.79
N ALA A 275 12.70 10.83 2.65
CA ALA A 275 12.33 10.60 4.03
C ALA A 275 12.30 11.90 4.85
N ALA A 276 13.20 12.84 4.57
CA ALA A 276 13.27 14.12 5.28
C ALA A 276 12.18 15.12 4.84
N PHE A 277 11.88 15.20 3.53
CA PHE A 277 11.05 16.28 2.99
C PHE A 277 9.75 15.81 2.32
N GLY A 278 9.65 14.54 1.92
CA GLY A 278 8.55 14.05 1.09
C GLY A 278 7.15 14.23 1.70
N SER A 279 7.03 14.23 3.03
CA SER A 279 5.75 14.44 3.73
C SER A 279 5.20 15.86 3.61
N GLU A 280 6.07 16.85 3.37
CA GLU A 280 5.69 18.27 3.22
C GLU A 280 5.34 18.63 1.78
N LEU A 281 5.47 17.69 0.84
CA LEU A 281 5.30 17.91 -0.60
C LEU A 281 4.06 17.22 -1.15
N THR A 282 3.51 17.79 -2.22
CA THR A 282 2.40 17.20 -2.98
C THR A 282 2.53 17.51 -4.47
N VAL A 283 1.82 16.77 -5.30
CA VAL A 283 1.65 17.05 -6.74
C VAL A 283 0.24 17.60 -7.04
N TYR A 284 -0.63 17.63 -6.03
CA TYR A 284 -2.04 17.98 -6.15
C TYR A 284 -2.35 19.38 -5.62
N GLY A 285 -3.50 19.93 -6.00
CA GLY A 285 -3.98 21.23 -5.53
C GLY A 285 -3.40 22.42 -6.32
N GLY A 286 -3.41 23.60 -5.70
CA GLY A 286 -2.96 24.85 -6.32
C GLY A 286 -1.61 25.33 -5.81
N CYS A 287 -1.08 26.38 -6.42
CA CYS A 287 0.22 26.98 -6.05
C CYS A 287 0.17 27.94 -4.86
N LYS A 288 -0.75 27.68 -3.94
CA LYS A 288 -0.90 28.41 -2.68
C LYS A 288 -1.10 27.39 -1.58
N VAL A 289 -0.31 27.52 -0.53
CA VAL A 289 -0.39 26.68 0.66
C VAL A 289 -1.49 27.22 1.58
N ASN A 290 -2.35 26.34 2.06
CA ASN A 290 -3.37 26.66 3.05
C ASN A 290 -2.77 26.61 4.47
N LEU A 291 -2.58 27.79 5.07
CA LEU A 291 -1.95 27.93 6.38
C LEU A 291 -2.70 27.24 7.53
N ASN A 292 -3.99 26.93 7.36
CA ASN A 292 -4.74 26.19 8.38
C ASN A 292 -4.32 24.71 8.46
N PHE A 293 -3.67 24.18 7.41
CA PHE A 293 -3.25 22.77 7.30
C PHE A 293 -1.74 22.60 7.13
N ALA A 294 -1.00 23.68 6.90
CA ALA A 294 0.45 23.65 6.79
C ALA A 294 1.09 23.29 8.13
N SER A 295 2.22 22.58 8.09
CA SER A 295 2.95 22.22 9.30
C SER A 295 3.52 23.47 9.98
N ALA A 296 3.57 23.48 11.31
CA ALA A 296 4.12 24.61 12.06
C ALA A 296 5.60 24.86 11.72
N GLU A 297 6.34 23.79 11.41
CA GLU A 297 7.73 23.84 10.97
C GLU A 297 7.86 24.53 9.61
N GLN A 298 7.10 24.10 8.61
CA GLN A 298 7.08 24.72 7.28
C GLN A 298 6.78 26.23 7.37
N ILE A 299 5.75 26.62 8.15
CA ILE A 299 5.40 28.03 8.35
C ILE A 299 6.58 28.80 8.97
N ALA A 300 7.19 28.24 10.03
CA ALA A 300 8.30 28.90 10.73
C ALA A 300 9.53 29.07 9.82
N LEU A 301 9.84 28.08 8.99
CA LEU A 301 10.97 28.11 8.06
C LEU A 301 10.77 29.16 6.98
N VAL A 302 9.59 29.22 6.37
CA VAL A 302 9.26 30.23 5.35
C VAL A 302 9.32 31.65 5.94
N LEU A 303 8.78 31.86 7.14
CA LEU A 303 8.85 33.16 7.81
C LEU A 303 10.28 33.56 8.14
N ARG A 304 11.10 32.62 8.63
CA ARG A 304 12.52 32.88 8.92
C ARG A 304 13.28 33.25 7.64
N HIS A 305 13.02 32.54 6.55
CA HIS A 305 13.63 32.81 5.26
C HIS A 305 13.26 34.21 4.75
N ALA A 306 11.97 34.57 4.80
CA ALA A 306 11.48 35.88 4.36
C ALA A 306 12.03 37.07 5.16
N VAL A 307 12.49 36.84 6.40
CA VAL A 307 13.11 37.89 7.25
C VAL A 307 14.63 37.93 7.10
N ALA A 308 15.25 36.84 6.63
CA ALA A 308 16.71 36.73 6.49
C ALA A 308 17.22 37.08 5.09
N GLY A 309 16.37 37.03 4.05
CA GLY A 309 16.64 37.49 2.68
C GLY A 309 16.46 38.99 2.51
#